data_AF-A0A7X6NHN2-F1
#
_entry.id   AF-A0A7X6NHN2-F1
#
_cell.length_a   1.000
_cell.length_b   1.000
_cell.length_c   1.000
_cell.angle_alpha   90.00
_cell.angle_beta   90.00
_cell.angle_gamma   90.00
#
_symmetry.space_group_name_H-M   'P 1'
#
loop_
_entity.id
_entity.type
_entity.pdbx_description
1 polymer ?
#
loop_
_entity_poly.entity_id
_entity_poly.type
_entity_poly.pdbx_seq_one_letter_code
_entity_poly.pdbx_strand_id
1 'polypeptide(L)'
;MAKVDRNKFGFIHLCDGPGEIPSLEDPSMIGVAREGRLYAGEGEIDLKGMLLAMPDNPISIELPNSKEMKERGAAGHATRCLITAKELLVNMAKEEDIECQSI
;
A
#
# COMPACT_ATOMS: atom_id res chain seq x y z
N MET A 1 -11.24 -14.50 13.69
CA MET A 1 -9.98 -14.24 12.95
C MET A 1 -8.82 -14.88 13.69
N ALA A 2 -7.88 -15.51 12.98
CA ALA A 2 -6.71 -16.12 13.62
C ALA A 2 -5.89 -15.02 14.33
N LYS A 3 -5.68 -15.14 15.64
CA LYS A 3 -4.83 -14.23 16.42
C LYS A 3 -3.38 -14.60 16.13
N VAL A 4 -2.81 -13.96 15.10
CA VAL A 4 -1.40 -14.13 14.76
C VAL A 4 -0.56 -13.31 15.77
N ASP A 5 0.60 -13.85 16.16
CA ASP A 5 1.50 -13.18 17.11
C ASP A 5 2.09 -11.90 16.50
N ARG A 6 1.80 -10.74 17.12
CA ARG A 6 2.22 -9.42 16.66
C ARG A 6 3.75 -9.28 16.61
N ASN A 7 4.48 -10.01 17.45
CA ASN A 7 5.95 -9.95 17.48
C ASN A 7 6.61 -10.60 16.26
N LYS A 8 5.84 -11.30 15.41
CA LYS A 8 6.33 -11.87 14.16
C LYS A 8 6.33 -10.89 12.98
N PHE A 9 5.76 -9.70 13.16
CA PHE A 9 5.70 -8.66 12.14
C PHE A 9 6.62 -7.52 12.54
N GLY A 10 7.77 -7.41 11.87
CA GLY A 10 8.77 -6.36 12.14
C GLY A 10 8.91 -5.31 11.03
N PHE A 11 8.14 -5.43 9.94
CA PHE A 11 8.30 -4.60 8.75
C PHE A 11 7.08 -4.65 7.84
N ILE A 12 6.79 -3.56 7.13
CA ILE A 12 5.70 -3.46 6.16
C ILE A 12 6.26 -3.05 4.80
N HIS A 13 5.88 -3.78 3.75
CA HIS A 13 6.05 -3.35 2.36
C HIS A 13 4.73 -2.74 1.87
N LEU A 14 4.75 -1.45 1.60
CA LEU A 14 3.59 -0.68 1.16
C LEU A 14 3.55 -0.60 -0.37
N CYS A 15 2.38 -0.91 -0.90
CA CYS A 15 1.93 -0.69 -2.27
C CYS A 15 0.41 -0.76 -2.29
N ASP A 16 -0.19 -0.46 -3.43
CA ASP A 16 -1.60 -0.72 -3.70
C ASP A 16 -1.75 -1.66 -4.90
N GLY A 17 -2.98 -2.05 -5.22
CA GLY A 17 -3.29 -2.95 -6.31
C GLY A 17 -4.73 -2.85 -6.80
N PRO A 18 -5.03 -3.50 -7.94
CA PRO A 18 -6.41 -3.62 -8.41
C PRO A 18 -7.26 -4.38 -7.37
N GLY A 19 -8.56 -4.09 -7.30
CA GLY A 19 -9.47 -4.78 -6.38
C GLY A 19 -9.94 -6.13 -6.89
N GLU A 20 -9.81 -6.38 -8.20
CA GLU A 20 -9.97 -7.73 -8.73
C GLU A 20 -8.88 -8.62 -8.13
N ILE A 21 -9.31 -9.74 -7.52
CA ILE A 21 -8.45 -10.79 -7.01
C ILE A 21 -8.60 -11.99 -7.96
N PRO A 22 -7.69 -12.15 -8.94
CA PRO A 22 -7.69 -13.30 -9.82
C PRO A 22 -7.54 -14.61 -9.06
N SER A 23 -7.83 -15.73 -9.73
CA SER A 23 -7.44 -17.05 -9.23
C SER A 23 -5.92 -17.17 -9.12
N LEU A 24 -5.43 -18.02 -8.21
CA LEU A 24 -3.99 -18.20 -7.98
C LEU A 24 -3.21 -18.61 -9.22
N GLU A 25 -3.85 -19.32 -10.15
CA GLU A 25 -3.27 -19.78 -11.41
C GLU A 25 -3.31 -18.74 -12.53
N ASP A 26 -3.96 -17.59 -12.30
CA ASP A 26 -4.08 -16.55 -13.32
C ASP A 26 -2.73 -15.84 -13.54
N PRO A 27 -2.20 -15.81 -14.77
CA PRO A 27 -0.95 -15.12 -15.07
C PRO A 27 -0.96 -13.61 -14.72
N SER A 28 -2.12 -12.97 -14.69
CA SER A 28 -2.28 -11.56 -14.30
C SER A 28 -1.82 -11.30 -12.87
N MET A 29 -1.92 -12.28 -11.96
CA MET A 29 -1.38 -12.17 -10.59
C MET A 29 0.11 -11.87 -10.60
N ILE A 30 0.85 -12.61 -11.41
CA ILE A 30 2.30 -12.45 -11.55
C ILE A 30 2.62 -11.12 -12.22
N GLY A 31 1.83 -10.72 -13.23
CA GLY A 31 1.98 -9.44 -13.90
C GLY A 31 1.85 -8.26 -12.93
N VAL A 32 0.78 -8.22 -12.13
CA VAL A 32 0.58 -7.18 -11.11
C VAL A 32 1.70 -7.21 -10.08
N ALA A 33 2.03 -8.39 -9.52
CA ALA A 33 3.03 -8.50 -8.46
C ALA A 33 4.43 -8.03 -8.89
N ARG A 34 4.80 -8.24 -10.16
CA ARG A 34 6.14 -7.92 -10.70
C ARG A 34 6.24 -6.55 -11.34
N GLU A 35 5.16 -6.04 -11.91
CA GLU A 35 5.25 -4.94 -12.87
C GLU A 35 4.06 -3.97 -12.84
N GLY A 36 3.03 -4.25 -12.05
CA GLY A 36 1.75 -3.54 -12.11
C GLY A 36 1.19 -3.13 -10.76
N ARG A 37 2.02 -3.02 -9.71
CA ARG A 37 1.53 -2.47 -8.44
C ARG A 37 1.15 -1.00 -8.62
N LEU A 38 0.17 -0.56 -7.84
CA LEU A 38 -0.36 0.81 -7.89
C LEU A 38 0.21 1.64 -6.75
N TYR A 39 0.17 2.97 -6.91
CA TYR A 39 0.54 3.90 -5.86
C TYR A 39 -0.46 3.83 -4.70
N ALA A 40 0.03 4.07 -3.48
CA ALA A 40 -0.78 4.02 -2.27
C ALA A 40 -1.99 4.95 -2.38
N GLY A 41 -3.21 4.41 -2.27
CA GLY A 41 -4.45 5.17 -2.38
C GLY A 41 -4.95 5.39 -3.81
N GLU A 42 -4.28 4.84 -4.82
CA GLU A 42 -4.76 4.82 -6.22
C GLU A 42 -5.34 3.45 -6.63
N GLY A 43 -5.26 2.44 -5.77
CA GLY A 43 -5.88 1.13 -5.98
C GLY A 43 -7.14 0.93 -5.12
N GLU A 44 -7.48 -0.33 -4.90
CA GLU A 44 -8.71 -0.73 -4.19
C GLU A 44 -8.42 -1.60 -2.95
N ILE A 45 -7.15 -1.74 -2.54
CA ILE A 45 -6.81 -2.44 -1.31
C ILE A 45 -7.23 -1.58 -0.11
N ASP A 46 -7.83 -2.20 0.92
CA ASP A 46 -8.11 -1.53 2.21
C ASP A 46 -6.81 -1.30 3.01
N LEU A 47 -6.00 -0.34 2.54
CA LEU A 47 -4.71 -0.01 3.16
C LEU A 47 -4.90 0.54 4.58
N LYS A 48 -5.96 1.31 4.84
CA LYS A 48 -6.26 1.85 6.17
C LYS A 48 -6.52 0.71 7.16
N GLY A 49 -7.44 -0.20 6.84
CA GLY A 49 -7.75 -1.35 7.69
C GLY A 49 -6.55 -2.27 7.90
N MET A 50 -5.74 -2.50 6.85
CA MET A 50 -4.52 -3.30 6.95
C MET A 50 -3.48 -2.64 7.87
N LEU A 51 -3.20 -1.34 7.71
CA LEU A 51 -2.22 -0.63 8.53
C LEU A 51 -2.65 -0.55 10.00
N LEU A 52 -3.93 -0.27 10.28
CA LEU A 52 -4.46 -0.24 11.65
C LEU A 52 -4.45 -1.61 12.34
N ALA A 53 -4.50 -2.70 11.58
CA ALA A 53 -4.40 -4.05 12.14
C ALA A 53 -2.96 -4.42 12.55
N MET A 54 -1.95 -3.81 11.94
CA MET A 54 -0.53 -4.14 12.12
C MET A 54 0.06 -3.50 13.40
N PRO A 55 1.17 -4.04 13.95
CA PRO A 55 1.94 -3.32 14.96
C PRO A 55 2.66 -2.12 14.36
N ASP A 56 2.98 -1.14 15.21
CA ASP A 56 3.83 -0.02 14.83
C ASP A 56 5.19 -0.55 14.34
N ASN A 57 5.44 -0.36 13.05
CA ASN A 57 6.54 -0.97 12.32
C ASN A 57 7.05 -0.01 11.26
N PRO A 58 8.34 -0.08 10.90
CA PRO A 58 8.85 0.67 9.76
C PRO A 58 8.11 0.28 8.48
N ILE A 59 7.71 1.29 7.72
CA ILE A 59 7.05 1.15 6.42
C ILE A 59 8.08 1.43 5.33
N SER A 60 8.34 0.44 4.49
CA SER A 60 9.08 0.58 3.25
C SER A 60 8.14 0.52 2.07
N ILE A 61 8.44 1.25 1.01
CA ILE A 61 7.64 1.22 -0.21
C ILE A 61 8.24 0.19 -1.16
N GLU A 62 7.45 -0.81 -1.54
CA GLU A 62 7.82 -1.82 -2.54
C GLU A 62 6.80 -1.76 -3.67
N LEU A 63 7.10 -0.97 -4.71
CA LEU A 63 6.16 -0.72 -5.79
C LEU A 63 6.83 -0.99 -7.15
N PRO A 64 6.86 -2.26 -7.61
CA PRO A 64 7.26 -2.58 -8.97
C PRO A 64 6.21 -2.07 -9.97
N ASN A 65 6.60 -1.13 -10.82
CA ASN A 65 5.76 -0.66 -11.92
C ASN A 65 6.60 -0.32 -13.16
N SER A 66 6.60 -1.20 -14.16
CA SER A 66 7.47 -1.04 -15.34
C SER A 66 7.02 0.09 -16.26
N LYS A 67 5.71 0.38 -16.30
CA LYS A 67 5.15 1.53 -17.03
C LYS A 67 5.61 2.85 -16.42
N GLU A 68 5.45 3.01 -15.11
CA GLU A 68 5.85 4.23 -14.39
C GLU A 68 7.37 4.43 -14.42
N MET A 69 8.15 3.35 -14.32
CA MET A 69 9.61 3.40 -14.50
C MET A 69 10.00 3.90 -15.89
N LYS A 70 9.27 3.50 -16.95
CA LYS A 70 9.50 3.98 -18.31
C LYS A 70 9.09 5.43 -18.50
N GLU A 71 7.97 5.84 -17.91
CA GLU A 71 7.40 7.19 -18.09
C GLU A 71 8.08 8.26 -17.24
N ARG A 72 8.41 7.94 -15.98
CA ARG A 72 8.94 8.90 -15.00
C ARG A 72 10.42 8.71 -14.69
N GLY A 73 11.00 7.56 -15.06
CA GLY A 73 12.34 7.16 -14.62
C GLY A 73 12.39 6.83 -13.13
N ALA A 74 13.54 6.32 -12.67
CA ALA A 74 13.72 5.86 -11.29
C ALA A 74 13.43 6.95 -10.24
N ALA A 75 13.99 8.16 -10.43
CA ALA A 75 13.81 9.26 -9.47
C ALA A 75 12.37 9.78 -9.45
N GLY A 76 11.73 9.91 -10.61
CA GLY A 76 10.34 10.37 -10.71
C GLY A 76 9.36 9.35 -10.12
N HIS A 77 9.59 8.06 -10.37
CA HIS A 77 8.82 6.98 -9.79
C HIS A 77 8.97 6.94 -8.26
N ALA A 78 10.20 6.94 -7.74
CA ALA A 78 10.46 6.97 -6.30
C ALA A 78 9.85 8.22 -5.61
N THR A 79 9.87 9.37 -6.28
CA THR A 79 9.23 10.59 -5.78
C THR A 79 7.71 10.42 -5.67
N ARG A 80 7.06 9.85 -6.70
CA ARG A 80 5.61 9.63 -6.69
C ARG A 80 5.20 8.59 -5.64
N CYS A 81 5.99 7.52 -5.48
CA CYS A 81 5.84 6.56 -4.38
C CYS A 81 5.81 7.26 -3.01
N LEU A 82 6.80 8.12 -2.74
CA LEU A 82 6.90 8.81 -1.46
C LEU A 82 5.75 9.80 -1.23
N ILE A 83 5.35 10.54 -2.26
CA ILE A 83 4.25 11.52 -2.16
C ILE A 83 2.94 10.81 -1.81
N THR A 84 2.57 9.78 -2.58
CA THR A 84 1.30 9.06 -2.39
C THR A 84 1.24 8.34 -1.04
N ALA A 85 2.35 7.72 -0.60
CA ALA A 85 2.44 7.12 0.72
C ALA A 85 2.23 8.15 1.85
N LYS A 86 2.81 9.36 1.72
CA LYS A 86 2.60 10.44 2.70
C LYS A 86 1.17 10.96 2.68
N GLU A 87 0.59 11.13 1.49
CA GLU A 87 -0.80 11.57 1.33
C GLU A 87 -1.77 10.59 2.01
N LEU A 88 -1.59 9.28 1.81
CA LEU A 88 -2.34 8.24 2.50
C LEU A 88 -2.27 8.40 4.03
N LEU A 89 -1.06 8.48 4.60
CA LEU A 89 -0.87 8.57 6.05
C LEU A 89 -1.45 9.85 6.65
N VAL A 90 -1.31 10.99 5.94
CA VAL A 90 -1.91 12.26 6.36
C VAL A 90 -3.44 12.20 6.34
N ASN A 91 -4.02 11.57 5.32
CA ASN A 91 -5.47 11.43 5.22
C ASN A 91 -6.01 10.52 6.33
N MET A 92 -5.32 9.41 6.63
CA MET A 92 -5.67 8.53 7.74
C MET A 92 -5.67 9.28 9.09
N ALA A 93 -4.63 10.07 9.37
CA ALA A 93 -4.55 10.85 10.61
C ALA A 93 -5.69 11.88 10.73
N LYS A 94 -6.04 12.56 9.64
CA LYS A 94 -7.16 13.52 9.62
C LYS A 94 -8.51 12.86 9.88
N GLU A 95 -8.72 11.67 9.33
CA GLU A 95 -9.97 10.91 9.55
C GLU A 95 -10.11 10.49 11.01
N GLU A 96 -9.03 10.07 11.67
CA GLU A 96 -9.02 9.76 13.10
C GLU A 96 -9.31 11.00 13.96
N ASP A 97 -8.74 12.16 13.61
CA ASP A 97 -8.99 13.43 14.30
C ASP A 97 -10.47 13.86 14.18
N ILE A 98 -11.08 13.70 13.00
CA ILE A 98 -12.50 14.00 12.78
C ILE A 98 -13.37 13.04 13.59
N GLU A 99 -13.05 11.75 13.60
CA GLU A 99 -13.80 10.75 14.37
C GLU A 99 -13.73 11.06 15.87
N CYS A 100 -12.55 11.39 16.42
CA CYS A 100 -12.38 11.82 17.81
C CYS A 100 -13.17 13.10 18.18
N GLN A 101 -13.33 14.04 17.24
CA GLN A 101 -14.09 15.28 17.47
C GLN A 101 -15.61 15.10 17.37
N SER A 102 -16.07 13.96 16.85
CA SER A 102 -17.48 13.65 16.60
C SER A 102 -18.15 12.85 17.73
N ILE A 103 -17.38 12.55 18.80
CA ILE A 103 -17.79 11.78 20.00
C ILE A 103 -17.81 12.71 21.22
#